data_AF-A0A5D4KDP3-F1
#
_entry.id   AF-A0A5D4KDP3-F1
#
_cell.length_a   1.000
_cell.length_b   1.000
_cell.length_c   1.000
_cell.angle_alpha   90.00
_cell.angle_beta   90.00
_cell.angle_gamma   90.00
#
_symmetry.space_group_name_H-M   'P 1'
#
loop_
_entity.id
_entity.type
_entity.pdbx_description
1 polymer ?
#
loop_
_entity_poly.entity_id
_entity_poly.type
_entity_poly.pdbx_seq_one_letter_code
_entity_poly.pdbx_strand_id
1 'polypeptide(L)'
;MIKMFTTQLSGLFNRIADKEEFSIEDGARLLAQASVGEGSIFIKGFAEMESVTLEAVYGREPLQGAKALAAVDDISEADRVLLISRFSNDEEAVSLAKQLIEKGIPFAAVSGVVSSESDSLAVLADIHIDTKLIKGMLPGEELGERVGFPSSMAALYIYFLIKFSLDEMLEEY
;
A
#
# COMPACT_ATOMS: atom_id res chain seq x y z
N MET A 1 17.70 11.93 19.55
CA MET A 1 16.51 11.85 18.68
C MET A 1 16.74 10.93 17.48
N ILE A 2 17.74 11.20 16.62
CA ILE A 2 18.05 10.36 15.43
C ILE A 2 18.15 8.86 15.76
N LYS A 3 19.04 8.47 16.69
CA LYS A 3 19.20 7.05 17.09
C LYS A 3 17.88 6.40 17.52
N MET A 4 17.05 7.12 18.28
CA MET A 4 15.77 6.61 18.77
C MET A 4 14.78 6.41 17.62
N PHE A 5 14.67 7.38 16.72
CA PHE A 5 13.82 7.28 15.53
C PHE A 5 14.26 6.12 14.64
N THR A 6 15.55 6.00 14.35
CA THR A 6 16.11 4.90 13.55
C THR A 6 15.81 3.55 14.17
N THR A 7 16.00 3.36 15.48
CA THR A 7 15.67 2.10 16.15
C THR A 7 14.18 1.76 16.07
N GLN A 8 13.30 2.75 16.24
CA GLN A 8 11.86 2.53 16.12
C GLN A 8 11.45 2.20 14.67
N LEU A 9 12.04 2.89 13.69
CA LEU A 9 11.80 2.65 12.26
C LEU A 9 12.25 1.25 11.83
N SER A 10 13.45 0.80 12.24
CA SER A 10 13.90 -0.57 12.00
C SER A 10 12.96 -1.60 12.64
N GLY A 11 12.48 -1.33 13.86
CA GLY A 11 11.51 -2.20 14.53
C GLY A 11 10.15 -2.25 13.82
N LEU A 12 9.74 -1.17 13.15
CA LEU A 12 8.53 -1.13 12.31
C LEU A 12 8.72 -1.98 11.05
N PHE A 13 9.82 -1.80 10.32
CA PHE A 13 10.11 -2.57 9.11
C PHE A 13 10.21 -4.07 9.38
N ASN A 14 10.93 -4.47 10.43
CA ASN A 14 10.99 -5.88 10.83
C ASN A 14 9.59 -6.45 11.14
N ARG A 15 8.75 -5.68 11.82
CA ARG A 15 7.38 -6.13 12.12
C ARG A 15 6.53 -6.27 10.87
N ILE A 16 6.66 -5.35 9.91
CA ILE A 16 5.98 -5.45 8.61
C ILE A 16 6.45 -6.72 7.90
N ALA A 17 7.76 -6.89 7.73
CA ALA A 17 8.34 -8.06 7.07
C ALA A 17 7.88 -9.37 7.74
N ASP A 18 7.95 -9.47 9.07
CA ASP A 18 7.60 -10.70 9.80
C ASP A 18 6.09 -11.02 9.81
N LYS A 19 5.23 -10.01 9.71
CA LYS A 19 3.77 -10.18 9.90
C LYS A 19 2.97 -10.14 8.61
N GLU A 20 3.49 -9.45 7.61
CA GLU A 20 2.81 -9.22 6.34
C GLU A 20 3.51 -9.93 5.17
N GLU A 21 4.50 -10.80 5.42
CA GLU A 21 5.21 -11.58 4.38
C GLU A 21 4.25 -12.21 3.37
N PHE A 22 3.29 -13.01 3.85
CA PHE A 22 2.30 -13.65 3.00
C PHE A 22 1.39 -12.66 2.27
N SER A 23 0.90 -11.62 2.96
CA SER A 23 0.05 -10.60 2.34
C SER A 23 0.79 -9.80 1.26
N ILE A 24 2.10 -9.57 1.44
CA ILE A 24 2.96 -8.90 0.47
C ILE A 24 3.13 -9.80 -0.77
N GLU A 25 3.43 -11.08 -0.58
CA GLU A 25 3.55 -12.03 -1.68
C GLU A 25 2.22 -12.19 -2.43
N ASP A 26 1.11 -12.35 -1.72
CA ASP A 26 -0.23 -12.47 -2.31
C ASP A 26 -0.64 -11.16 -3.02
N GLY A 27 -0.26 -10.00 -2.48
CA GLY A 27 -0.45 -8.71 -3.10
C GLY A 27 0.34 -8.60 -4.41
N ALA A 28 1.61 -8.99 -4.42
CA ALA A 28 2.43 -9.04 -5.63
C ALA A 28 1.83 -10.00 -6.68
N ARG A 29 1.38 -11.18 -6.24
CA ARG A 29 0.72 -12.18 -7.08
C ARG A 29 -0.58 -11.66 -7.70
N LEU A 30 -1.40 -10.94 -6.93
CA LEU A 30 -2.61 -10.29 -7.43
C LEU A 30 -2.26 -9.26 -8.51
N LEU A 31 -1.26 -8.40 -8.27
CA LEU A 31 -0.87 -7.35 -9.20
C LEU A 31 -0.24 -7.92 -10.48
N ALA A 32 0.57 -8.99 -10.37
CA ALA A 32 1.21 -9.66 -11.50
C ALA A 32 0.19 -10.23 -12.51
N GLN A 33 -1.05 -10.52 -12.08
CA GLN A 33 -2.11 -10.96 -12.99
C GLN A 33 -2.45 -9.93 -14.07
N ALA A 34 -2.26 -8.63 -13.80
CA ALA A 34 -2.41 -7.59 -14.83
C ALA A 34 -1.34 -7.73 -15.92
N SER A 35 -0.08 -8.00 -15.51
CA SER A 35 1.09 -8.06 -16.37
C SER A 35 1.18 -9.32 -17.25
N VAL A 36 0.62 -10.45 -16.80
CA VAL A 36 0.53 -11.69 -17.59
C VAL A 36 -0.58 -11.60 -18.65
N GLY A 37 -1.56 -10.71 -18.46
CA GLY A 37 -2.62 -10.40 -19.42
C GLY A 37 -2.31 -9.18 -20.30
N GLU A 38 -3.36 -8.50 -20.77
CA GLU A 38 -3.27 -7.19 -21.47
C GLU A 38 -3.55 -6.00 -20.52
N GLY A 39 -3.53 -6.23 -19.21
CA GLY A 39 -3.84 -5.25 -18.18
C GLY A 39 -2.67 -4.36 -17.80
N SER A 40 -2.93 -3.36 -16.96
CA SER A 40 -1.93 -2.50 -16.32
C SER A 40 -2.09 -2.51 -14.81
N ILE A 41 -1.01 -2.20 -14.11
CA ILE A 41 -1.02 -2.03 -12.65
C ILE A 41 -1.27 -0.56 -12.36
N PHE A 42 -2.45 -0.24 -11.82
CA PHE A 42 -2.79 1.12 -11.44
C PHE A 42 -2.48 1.37 -9.98
N ILE A 43 -1.88 2.52 -9.67
CA ILE A 43 -1.45 2.85 -8.31
C ILE A 43 -2.12 4.16 -7.90
N LYS A 44 -2.72 4.16 -6.71
CA LYS A 44 -3.34 5.35 -6.12
C LYS A 44 -2.97 5.50 -4.65
N GLY A 45 -2.12 6.47 -4.36
CA GLY A 45 -1.92 6.98 -3.01
C GLY A 45 -2.84 8.15 -2.71
N PHE A 46 -3.28 8.27 -1.45
CA PHE A 46 -3.98 9.45 -0.92
C PHE A 46 -3.07 10.31 -0.07
N ALA A 47 -3.17 11.63 -0.23
CA ALA A 47 -2.35 12.61 0.49
C ALA A 47 -0.85 12.28 0.45
N GLU A 48 -0.16 12.11 1.58
CA GLU A 48 1.27 11.81 1.61
C GLU A 48 1.62 10.45 0.98
N MET A 49 0.64 9.55 0.85
CA MET A 49 0.85 8.24 0.24
C MET A 49 1.00 8.30 -1.28
N GLU A 50 0.72 9.45 -1.91
CA GLU A 50 1.09 9.70 -3.31
C GLU A 50 2.60 9.49 -3.55
N SER A 51 3.44 9.53 -2.50
CA SER A 51 4.84 9.14 -2.59
C SER A 51 5.05 7.76 -3.21
N VAL A 52 4.19 6.79 -2.91
CA VAL A 52 4.27 5.43 -3.49
C VAL A 52 3.91 5.45 -4.97
N THR A 53 2.88 6.21 -5.35
CA THR A 53 2.50 6.39 -6.76
C THR A 53 3.62 7.03 -7.56
N LEU A 54 4.25 8.06 -7.02
CA LEU A 54 5.36 8.76 -7.67
C LEU A 54 6.59 7.86 -7.81
N GLU A 55 6.95 7.13 -6.75
CA GLU A 55 8.08 6.18 -6.80
C GLU A 55 7.82 5.08 -7.83
N ALA A 56 6.61 4.54 -7.87
CA ALA A 56 6.31 3.43 -8.77
C ALA A 56 6.27 3.81 -10.25
N VAL A 57 5.83 5.03 -10.57
CA VAL A 57 5.68 5.48 -11.96
C VAL A 57 6.91 6.24 -12.46
N TYR A 58 7.55 7.04 -11.59
CA TYR A 58 8.62 7.97 -11.97
C TYR A 58 9.93 7.76 -11.20
N GLY A 59 9.97 6.79 -10.29
CA GLY A 59 11.18 6.45 -9.53
C GLY A 59 12.34 6.03 -10.42
N ARG A 60 13.51 5.83 -9.82
CA ARG A 60 14.70 5.45 -10.60
C ARG A 60 14.53 4.09 -11.29
N GLU A 61 13.76 3.22 -10.66
CA GLU A 61 13.40 1.88 -11.13
C GLU A 61 11.87 1.75 -11.11
N PRO A 62 11.17 2.32 -12.11
CA PRO A 62 9.71 2.25 -12.17
C PRO A 62 9.22 0.80 -12.21
N LEU A 63 8.07 0.55 -11.61
CA LEU A 63 7.40 -0.74 -11.71
C LEU A 63 6.90 -0.95 -13.15
N GLN A 64 7.20 -2.10 -13.74
CA GLN A 64 6.82 -2.39 -15.11
C GLN A 64 5.29 -2.42 -15.25
N GLY A 65 4.77 -1.69 -16.24
CA GLY A 65 3.32 -1.61 -16.48
C GLY A 65 2.56 -0.74 -15.47
N ALA A 66 3.25 -0.05 -14.56
CA ALA A 66 2.62 0.82 -13.57
C ALA A 66 2.10 2.12 -14.18
N LYS A 67 0.89 2.51 -13.78
CA LYS A 67 0.23 3.77 -14.15
C LYS A 67 -0.36 4.42 -12.91
N ALA A 68 -0.34 5.75 -12.84
CA ALA A 68 -1.10 6.44 -11.81
C ALA A 68 -2.59 6.36 -12.14
N LEU A 69 -3.43 6.05 -11.14
CA LEU A 69 -4.89 6.04 -11.32
C LEU A 69 -5.43 7.47 -11.20
N ALA A 70 -5.88 8.03 -12.33
CA ALA A 70 -6.54 9.33 -12.35
C ALA A 70 -8.04 9.22 -12.05
N ALA A 71 -8.72 8.30 -12.72
CA ALA A 71 -10.14 8.01 -12.55
C ALA A 71 -10.44 6.52 -12.75
N VAL A 72 -11.46 6.01 -12.07
CA VAL A 72 -11.89 4.59 -12.16
C VAL A 72 -12.55 4.28 -13.51
N ASP A 73 -12.98 5.30 -14.25
CA ASP A 73 -13.58 5.14 -15.58
C ASP A 73 -12.56 4.80 -16.66
N ASP A 74 -11.27 4.98 -16.39
CA ASP A 74 -10.19 4.75 -17.35
C ASP A 74 -9.62 3.32 -17.28
N ILE A 75 -10.17 2.46 -16.42
CA ILE A 75 -9.64 1.11 -16.13
C ILE A 75 -10.71 0.03 -16.29
N SER A 76 -10.25 -1.21 -16.47
CA SER A 76 -11.05 -2.39 -16.83
C SER A 76 -10.82 -3.56 -15.87
N GLU A 77 -11.60 -4.63 -16.00
CA GLU A 77 -11.47 -5.87 -15.21
C GLU A 77 -10.13 -6.61 -15.42
N ALA A 78 -9.42 -6.32 -16.51
CA ALA A 78 -8.08 -6.87 -16.78
C ALA A 78 -7.00 -6.17 -15.93
N ASP A 79 -7.29 -4.98 -15.40
CA ASP A 79 -6.35 -4.20 -14.62
C ASP A 79 -6.34 -4.63 -13.15
N ARG A 80 -5.28 -4.24 -12.44
CA ARG A 80 -5.16 -4.45 -10.98
C ARG A 80 -4.78 -3.14 -10.33
N VAL A 81 -5.33 -2.88 -9.15
CA VAL A 81 -5.07 -1.64 -8.42
C VAL A 81 -4.28 -1.91 -7.15
N LEU A 82 -3.27 -1.07 -6.90
CA LEU A 82 -2.64 -0.91 -5.60
C LEU A 82 -3.11 0.42 -5.00
N LEU A 83 -3.93 0.32 -3.96
CA LEU A 83 -4.52 1.44 -3.25
C LEU A 83 -3.76 1.71 -1.95
N ILE A 84 -3.34 2.95 -1.69
CA ILE A 84 -2.56 3.28 -0.49
C ILE A 84 -3.20 4.47 0.23
N SER A 85 -3.52 4.28 1.50
CA SER A 85 -4.00 5.34 2.39
C SER A 85 -3.29 5.29 3.73
N ARG A 86 -3.37 6.38 4.51
CA ARG A 86 -2.79 6.41 5.85
C ARG A 86 -3.42 5.38 6.77
N PHE A 87 -4.74 5.37 6.82
CA PHE A 87 -5.53 4.49 7.67
C PHE A 87 -6.57 3.74 6.84
N SER A 88 -6.92 2.55 7.31
CA SER A 88 -7.88 1.67 6.63
C SER A 88 -9.27 2.29 6.49
N ASN A 89 -9.61 3.31 7.27
CA ASN A 89 -10.89 4.01 7.25
C ASN A 89 -10.84 5.38 6.54
N ASP A 90 -9.82 5.64 5.73
CA ASP A 90 -9.75 6.85 4.92
C ASP A 90 -10.96 6.93 3.96
N GLU A 91 -11.77 7.98 4.08
CA GLU A 91 -13.08 8.06 3.40
C GLU A 91 -12.95 8.07 1.87
N GLU A 92 -11.95 8.78 1.34
CA GLU A 92 -11.70 8.85 -0.11
C GLU A 92 -11.21 7.50 -0.64
N ALA A 93 -10.31 6.85 0.11
CA ALA A 93 -9.82 5.53 -0.24
C ALA A 93 -10.93 4.46 -0.18
N VAL A 94 -11.77 4.48 0.85
CA VAL A 94 -12.90 3.57 0.99
C VAL A 94 -13.93 3.80 -0.11
N SER A 95 -14.19 5.06 -0.49
CA SER A 95 -15.06 5.38 -1.62
C SER A 95 -14.53 4.80 -2.94
N LEU A 96 -13.23 4.96 -3.20
CA LEU A 96 -12.58 4.38 -4.37
C LEU A 96 -12.63 2.85 -4.34
N ALA A 97 -12.33 2.22 -3.20
CA ALA A 97 -12.42 0.76 -3.03
C ALA A 97 -13.82 0.22 -3.38
N LYS A 98 -14.87 0.89 -2.95
CA LYS A 98 -16.26 0.52 -3.30
C LYS A 98 -16.51 0.59 -4.80
N GLN A 99 -16.01 1.63 -5.48
CA GLN A 99 -16.12 1.75 -6.94
C GLN A 99 -15.38 0.62 -7.67
N LEU A 100 -14.21 0.22 -7.18
CA LEU A 100 -13.46 -0.91 -7.75
C LEU A 100 -14.25 -2.23 -7.62
N ILE A 101 -14.84 -2.47 -6.45
CA ILE A 101 -15.71 -3.63 -6.21
C ILE A 101 -16.93 -3.62 -7.14
N GLU A 102 -17.61 -2.48 -7.27
CA GLU A 102 -18.77 -2.35 -8.15
C GLU A 102 -18.44 -2.65 -9.62
N LYS A 103 -17.20 -2.36 -10.04
CA LYS A 103 -16.70 -2.66 -11.39
C LYS A 103 -16.02 -4.02 -11.52
N GLY A 104 -15.96 -4.82 -10.45
CA GLY A 104 -15.30 -6.13 -10.47
C GLY A 104 -13.79 -6.06 -10.71
N ILE A 105 -13.12 -4.98 -10.29
CA ILE A 105 -11.68 -4.78 -10.47
C ILE A 105 -10.95 -5.21 -9.20
N PRO A 106 -10.15 -6.29 -9.22
CA PRO A 106 -9.43 -6.73 -8.04
C PRO A 106 -8.33 -5.74 -7.64
N PHE A 107 -8.14 -5.57 -6.34
CA PHE A 107 -7.18 -4.63 -5.80
C PHE A 107 -6.53 -5.08 -4.48
N ALA A 108 -5.28 -4.69 -4.32
CA ALA A 108 -4.57 -4.74 -3.05
C ALA A 108 -4.62 -3.36 -2.37
N ALA A 109 -4.66 -3.34 -1.05
CA ALA A 109 -4.65 -2.11 -0.27
C ALA A 109 -3.56 -2.10 0.81
N VAL A 110 -2.87 -0.97 0.95
CA VAL A 110 -1.84 -0.72 1.98
C VAL A 110 -2.31 0.41 2.89
N SER A 111 -2.50 0.12 4.17
CA SER A 111 -2.88 1.15 5.16
C SER A 111 -2.64 0.70 6.60
N GLY A 112 -2.54 1.63 7.55
CA GLY A 112 -2.59 1.27 8.98
C GLY A 112 -3.99 0.81 9.39
N VAL A 113 -4.11 -0.39 9.95
CA VAL A 113 -5.41 -0.92 10.38
C VAL A 113 -5.89 -0.23 11.65
N VAL A 114 -7.02 0.48 11.55
CA VAL A 114 -7.74 1.03 12.70
C VAL A 114 -9.06 0.27 12.87
N SER A 115 -9.52 0.13 14.12
CA SER A 115 -10.77 -0.53 14.44
C SER A 115 -11.95 0.27 13.86
N SER A 116 -12.65 -0.31 12.88
CA SER A 116 -13.87 0.25 12.28
C SER A 116 -14.91 -0.85 12.07
N GLU A 117 -16.20 -0.50 12.18
CA GLU A 117 -17.28 -1.49 12.30
C GLU A 117 -17.70 -2.18 10.97
N SER A 118 -17.28 -1.74 9.80
CA SER A 118 -17.49 -2.50 8.54
C SER A 118 -16.80 -1.92 7.31
N ASP A 119 -16.68 -0.59 7.24
CA ASP A 119 -16.24 0.11 6.03
C ASP A 119 -14.76 0.47 6.14
N SER A 120 -13.89 -0.49 5.84
CA SER A 120 -12.45 -0.25 5.77
C SER A 120 -11.78 -1.02 4.65
N LEU A 121 -10.64 -0.51 4.19
CA LEU A 121 -9.78 -1.19 3.22
C LEU A 121 -9.35 -2.59 3.69
N ALA A 122 -9.26 -2.82 5.01
CA ALA A 122 -8.93 -4.13 5.56
C ALA A 122 -10.02 -5.19 5.34
N VAL A 123 -11.24 -4.76 5.06
CA VAL A 123 -12.39 -5.64 4.75
C VAL A 123 -12.69 -5.66 3.26
N LEU A 124 -12.52 -4.52 2.58
CA LEU A 124 -12.91 -4.33 1.19
C LEU A 124 -11.88 -4.85 0.18
N ALA A 125 -10.59 -4.80 0.51
CA ALA A 125 -9.55 -5.22 -0.42
C ALA A 125 -9.50 -6.75 -0.58
N ASP A 126 -9.18 -7.22 -1.79
CA ASP A 126 -8.90 -8.63 -2.02
C ASP A 126 -7.70 -9.08 -1.19
N ILE A 127 -6.67 -8.22 -1.13
CA ILE A 127 -5.50 -8.37 -0.28
C ILE A 127 -5.24 -7.07 0.48
N HIS A 128 -5.21 -7.15 1.82
CA HIS A 128 -4.82 -6.01 2.66
C HIS A 128 -3.45 -6.24 3.28
N ILE A 129 -2.62 -5.19 3.26
CA ILE A 129 -1.28 -5.18 3.85
C ILE A 129 -1.23 -4.06 4.90
N ASP A 130 -1.04 -4.45 6.15
CA ASP A 130 -1.06 -3.51 7.28
C ASP A 130 0.30 -2.85 7.48
N THR A 131 0.34 -1.52 7.43
CA THR A 131 1.56 -0.75 7.72
C THR A 131 2.04 -0.89 9.17
N LYS A 132 1.21 -1.45 10.07
CA LYS A 132 1.44 -1.57 11.52
C LYS A 132 1.68 -0.24 12.24
N LEU A 133 1.39 0.89 11.59
CA LEU A 133 1.62 2.23 12.12
C LEU A 133 0.29 2.96 12.34
N ILE A 134 -0.15 3.03 13.60
CA ILE A 134 -1.39 3.71 14.01
C ILE A 134 -1.19 4.92 14.93
N LYS A 135 0.05 5.15 15.39
CA LYS A 135 0.42 6.31 16.21
C LYS A 135 1.87 6.71 16.00
N GLY A 136 2.24 7.92 16.40
CA GLY A 136 3.62 8.41 16.31
C GLY A 136 4.61 7.47 17.00
N MET A 137 5.85 7.42 16.50
CA MET A 137 6.87 6.48 16.94
C MET A 137 7.62 6.92 18.20
N LEU A 138 7.67 8.22 18.47
CA LEU A 138 8.45 8.81 19.56
C LEU A 138 7.53 9.46 20.60
N PRO A 139 7.92 9.53 21.88
CA PRO A 139 7.24 10.39 22.85
C PRO A 139 7.39 11.86 22.44
N GLY A 140 6.31 12.63 22.59
CA GLY A 140 6.30 14.08 22.43
C GLY A 140 6.72 14.82 23.69
N GLU A 141 6.43 16.12 23.74
CA GLU A 141 6.74 16.98 24.90
C GLU A 141 5.66 16.86 25.98
N GLU A 142 4.40 16.64 25.56
CA GLU A 142 3.28 16.48 26.48
C GLU A 142 3.07 15.02 26.91
N LEU A 143 2.50 14.83 28.12
CA LEU A 143 2.24 13.50 28.66
C LEU A 143 1.24 12.74 27.77
N GLY A 144 1.72 11.66 27.15
CA GLY A 144 0.92 10.81 26.26
C GLY A 144 1.00 11.19 24.78
N GLU A 145 1.65 12.31 24.45
CA GLU A 145 1.87 12.72 23.07
C GLU A 145 2.81 11.75 22.35
N ARG A 146 2.50 11.49 21.07
CA ARG A 146 3.31 10.64 20.19
C ARG A 146 3.58 11.38 18.88
N VAL A 147 4.86 11.62 18.58
CA VAL A 147 5.31 12.36 17.39
C VAL A 147 6.12 11.48 16.44
N GLY A 148 6.29 11.95 15.21
CA GLY A 148 7.00 11.22 14.15
C GLY A 148 6.17 10.06 13.61
N PHE A 149 5.40 10.32 12.56
CA PHE A 149 4.48 9.37 11.94
C PHE A 149 4.90 9.08 10.49
N PRO A 150 5.89 8.19 10.25
CA PRO A 150 6.46 7.99 8.92
C PRO A 150 5.65 6.98 8.09
N SER A 151 4.37 7.29 7.88
CA SER A 151 3.43 6.44 7.15
C SER A 151 3.84 6.18 5.70
N SER A 152 4.27 7.23 4.99
CA SER A 152 4.79 7.13 3.63
C SER A 152 6.07 6.27 3.55
N MET A 153 6.93 6.30 4.56
CA MET A 153 8.12 5.43 4.60
C MET A 153 7.75 3.96 4.79
N ALA A 154 6.77 3.67 5.65
CA ALA A 154 6.25 2.32 5.83
C ALA A 154 5.58 1.80 4.54
N ALA A 155 4.79 2.63 3.87
CA ALA A 155 4.16 2.28 2.61
C ALA A 155 5.17 2.09 1.48
N LEU A 156 6.20 2.94 1.38
CA LEU A 156 7.29 2.78 0.42
C LEU A 156 8.08 1.49 0.67
N TYR A 157 8.35 1.16 1.93
CA TYR A 157 8.99 -0.11 2.29
C TYR A 157 8.17 -1.30 1.81
N ILE A 158 6.85 -1.32 2.09
CA ILE A 158 5.92 -2.34 1.60
C ILE A 158 5.92 -2.41 0.08
N TYR A 159 5.84 -1.26 -0.60
CA TYR A 159 5.88 -1.18 -2.06
C TYR A 159 7.14 -1.82 -2.63
N PHE A 160 8.32 -1.57 -2.06
CA PHE A 160 9.56 -2.21 -2.54
C PHE A 160 9.52 -3.72 -2.36
N LEU A 161 8.99 -4.23 -1.25
CA LEU A 161 8.83 -5.67 -1.05
C LEU A 161 7.87 -6.28 -2.09
N ILE A 162 6.74 -5.62 -2.36
CA ILE A 162 5.80 -6.03 -3.43
C ILE A 162 6.51 -6.02 -4.79
N LYS A 163 7.25 -4.95 -5.11
CA LYS A 163 7.98 -4.81 -6.37
C LYS A 163 8.98 -5.94 -6.55
N PHE A 164 9.77 -6.26 -5.52
CA PHE A 164 10.76 -7.34 -5.60
C PHE A 164 10.08 -8.69 -5.85
N SER A 165 9.03 -9.01 -5.08
CA SER A 165 8.27 -10.25 -5.31
C SER A 165 7.63 -10.29 -6.70
N LEU A 166 7.14 -9.16 -7.20
CA LEU A 166 6.55 -9.07 -8.54
C LEU A 166 7.61 -9.26 -9.64
N ASP A 167 8.76 -8.59 -9.51
CA ASP A 167 9.86 -8.71 -10.46
C ASP A 167 10.38 -10.17 -10.50
N GLU A 168 10.55 -10.81 -9.34
CA GLU A 168 10.90 -12.24 -9.25
C GLU A 168 9.87 -13.13 -9.96
N MET A 169 8.56 -12.90 -9.73
CA MET A 169 7.50 -13.64 -10.41
C MET A 169 7.55 -13.46 -11.92
N LEU A 170 7.82 -12.25 -12.43
CA LEU A 170 7.87 -11.98 -13.86
C LEU A 170 9.14 -12.51 -14.54
N GLU A 171 10.26 -12.64 -13.83
CA GLU A 171 11.48 -13.28 -14.35
C GLU A 171 11.34 -14.80 -14.50
N GLU A 172 10.45 -15.43 -13.74
CA GLU A 172 10.17 -16.88 -13.82
C GLU A 172 9.28 -17.28 -15.01
N TYR A 173 8.70 -16.33 -15.75
CA TYR A 173 7.84 -16.55 -16.92
C TYR A 173 8.53 -16.26 -18.25
#